data_AF-A0A328ENL2-F1
#
_entry.id   AF-A0A328ENL2-F1
#
_cell.length_a   1.000
_cell.length_b   1.000
_cell.length_c   1.000
_cell.angle_alpha   90.00
_cell.angle_beta   90.00
_cell.angle_gamma   90.00
#
_symmetry.space_group_name_H-M   'P 1'
#
loop_
_entity.id
_entity.type
_entity.pdbx_description
1 polymer ?
#
loop_
_entity_poly.entity_id
_entity_poly.type
_entity_poly.pdbx_seq_one_letter_code
_entity_poly.pdbx_strand_id
1 'polypeptide(L)'
;MLISLFFLPAMAWLYDYARTGAAWGLSILLFFIGTYLLVSLIGGIGLLNGREYGRLFSLYQAGASLLLFPLGTAAGIFGLIYLNRQDTRMYFKIL
;
A
#
# COMPACT_ATOMS: atom_id res chain seq x y z
N MET A 1 -12.41 11.40 -12.30
CA MET A 1 -12.90 12.67 -11.71
C MET A 1 -12.39 12.91 -10.27
N LEU A 2 -12.45 11.92 -9.37
CA LEU A 2 -11.94 12.11 -8.00
C LEU A 2 -10.40 12.26 -7.95
N ILE A 3 -9.64 11.36 -8.60
CA ILE A 3 -8.16 11.49 -8.67
C ILE A 3 -7.70 12.81 -9.31
N SER A 4 -8.43 13.34 -10.29
CA SER A 4 -8.09 14.64 -10.88
C SER A 4 -8.29 15.81 -9.92
N LEU A 5 -9.21 15.74 -8.95
CA LEU A 5 -9.36 16.76 -7.90
C LEU A 5 -8.18 16.78 -6.93
N PHE A 6 -7.52 15.64 -6.70
CA PHE A 6 -6.30 15.57 -5.90
C PHE A 6 -5.17 16.38 -6.55
N PHE A 7 -4.96 16.21 -7.86
CA PHE A 7 -3.88 16.87 -8.60
C PHE A 7 -4.22 18.30 -9.08
N LEU A 8 -5.50 18.62 -9.25
CA LEU A 8 -6.00 19.91 -9.75
C LEU A 8 -7.08 20.46 -8.80
N PRO A 9 -6.72 20.88 -7.58
CA PRO A 9 -7.67 21.38 -6.60
C PRO A 9 -8.38 22.67 -7.07
N ALA A 10 -7.80 23.41 -8.03
CA ALA A 10 -8.42 24.60 -8.61
C ALA A 10 -9.74 24.31 -9.37
N MET A 11 -9.95 23.07 -9.83
CA MET A 11 -11.23 22.67 -10.45
C MET A 11 -12.38 22.59 -9.43
N ALA A 12 -12.09 22.70 -8.14
CA ALA A 12 -13.07 22.77 -7.06
C ALA A 12 -14.04 23.96 -7.20
N TRP A 13 -13.60 25.06 -7.80
CA TRP A 13 -14.41 26.28 -7.98
C TRP A 13 -15.60 26.11 -8.93
N LEU A 14 -15.69 25.01 -9.68
CA LEU A 14 -16.80 24.69 -10.58
C LEU A 14 -18.01 24.03 -9.88
N TYR A 15 -17.94 23.74 -8.57
CA TYR A 15 -18.99 22.99 -7.83
C TYR A 15 -19.28 23.56 -6.43
N ASP A 16 -20.45 23.21 -5.89
CA ASP A 16 -20.93 23.56 -4.54
C ASP A 16 -19.90 23.25 -3.43
N TYR A 17 -19.54 24.27 -2.65
CA TYR A 17 -18.37 24.30 -1.74
C TYR A 17 -18.32 23.11 -0.77
N ALA A 18 -19.48 22.71 -0.23
CA ALA A 18 -19.58 21.60 0.72
C ALA A 18 -19.33 20.22 0.07
N ARG A 19 -19.87 20.00 -1.14
CA ARG A 19 -19.65 18.76 -1.89
C ARG A 19 -18.22 18.65 -2.38
N THR A 20 -17.63 19.79 -2.75
CA THR A 20 -16.28 19.85 -3.27
C THR A 20 -15.22 19.54 -2.22
N GLY A 21 -15.38 20.04 -0.99
CA GLY A 21 -14.50 19.69 0.13
C GLY A 21 -14.51 18.19 0.44
N ALA A 22 -15.70 17.58 0.48
CA ALA A 22 -15.84 16.14 0.69
C ALA A 22 -15.23 15.31 -0.45
N ALA A 23 -15.44 15.72 -1.71
CA ALA A 23 -14.86 15.06 -2.87
C ALA A 23 -13.32 15.15 -2.89
N TRP A 24 -12.76 16.27 -2.46
CA TRP A 24 -11.32 16.46 -2.35
C TRP A 24 -10.71 15.58 -1.25
N GLY A 25 -11.29 15.57 -0.05
CA GLY A 25 -10.86 14.67 1.03
C GLY A 25 -10.91 13.19 0.62
N LEU A 26 -11.99 12.79 -0.07
CA LEU A 26 -12.15 11.43 -0.59
C LEU A 26 -11.11 11.11 -1.67
N SER A 27 -10.71 12.07 -2.50
CA SER A 27 -9.66 11.88 -3.51
C SER A 27 -8.28 11.59 -2.91
N ILE A 28 -7.93 12.29 -1.83
CA ILE A 28 -6.68 12.07 -1.08
C ILE A 28 -6.69 10.65 -0.51
N LEU A 29 -7.77 10.28 0.17
CA LEU A 29 -7.93 8.95 0.76
C LEU A 29 -7.80 7.85 -0.30
N LEU A 30 -8.53 7.97 -1.42
CA LEU A 30 -8.48 7.01 -2.51
C LEU A 30 -7.09 6.90 -3.15
N PHE A 31 -6.37 8.01 -3.27
CA PHE A 31 -5.02 8.01 -3.79
C PHE A 31 -4.08 7.17 -2.91
N PHE A 32 -4.06 7.41 -1.59
CA PHE A 32 -3.22 6.65 -0.67
C PHE A 32 -3.61 5.17 -0.61
N ILE A 33 -4.90 4.85 -0.53
CA ILE A 33 -5.39 3.46 -0.58
C ILE A 33 -4.98 2.79 -1.89
N GLY A 34 -5.12 3.48 -3.03
CA GLY A 34 -4.72 2.99 -4.33
C GLY A 34 -3.22 2.67 -4.39
N THR A 35 -2.36 3.59 -3.94
CA THR A 35 -0.91 3.35 -3.88
C THR A 35 -0.54 2.21 -2.94
N TYR A 36 -1.19 2.11 -1.78
CA TYR A 36 -0.99 1.02 -0.82
C TYR A 36 -1.37 -0.33 -1.43
N LEU A 37 -2.48 -0.39 -2.17
CA LEU A 37 -2.94 -1.59 -2.86
C LEU A 37 -1.97 -1.99 -3.99
N LEU A 38 -1.48 -1.04 -4.78
CA LEU A 38 -0.50 -1.29 -5.84
C LEU A 38 0.80 -1.87 -5.29
N VAL A 39 1.35 -1.29 -4.20
CA VAL A 39 2.55 -1.82 -3.54
C VAL A 39 2.30 -3.24 -3.02
N SER A 40 1.13 -3.49 -2.41
CA SER A 40 0.75 -4.83 -1.94
C SER A 40 0.66 -5.85 -3.07
N LEU A 41 0.10 -5.46 -4.23
CA LEU A 41 0.00 -6.34 -5.39
C LEU A 41 1.38 -6.64 -5.99
N ILE A 42 2.23 -5.62 -6.17
CA ILE A 42 3.58 -5.80 -6.71
C ILE A 42 4.40 -6.70 -5.77
N GLY A 43 4.32 -6.46 -4.46
CA GLY A 43 4.96 -7.31 -3.45
C GLY A 43 4.46 -8.75 -3.48
N GLY A 44 3.14 -8.94 -3.48
CA GLY A 44 2.52 -10.26 -3.53
C GLY A 44 2.86 -11.04 -4.82
N ILE A 45 2.75 -10.39 -5.98
CA ILE A 45 3.13 -11.00 -7.27
C ILE A 45 4.62 -11.34 -7.28
N GLY A 46 5.48 -10.46 -6.76
CA GLY A 46 6.91 -10.72 -6.64
C GLY A 46 7.22 -11.91 -5.72
N LEU A 47 6.51 -12.03 -4.58
CA LEU A 47 6.65 -13.16 -3.66
C LEU A 47 6.27 -14.48 -4.32
N LEU A 48 5.13 -14.52 -5.01
CA LEU A 48 4.65 -15.72 -5.71
C LEU A 48 5.59 -16.15 -6.84
N ASN A 49 6.26 -15.19 -7.48
CA ASN A 49 7.23 -15.46 -8.54
C ASN A 49 8.65 -15.74 -8.01
N GLY A 50 8.85 -15.88 -6.69
CA GLY A 50 10.16 -16.16 -6.13
C GLY A 50 11.18 -15.03 -6.30
N ARG A 51 10.72 -13.78 -6.48
CA ARG A 51 11.59 -12.62 -6.75
C ARG A 51 11.96 -11.85 -5.49
N GLU A 52 13.22 -11.43 -5.36
CA GLU A 52 13.69 -10.66 -4.20
C GLU A 52 12.95 -9.32 -4.02
N TYR A 53 12.60 -8.63 -5.12
CA TYR A 53 11.84 -7.38 -5.02
C TYR A 53 10.48 -7.59 -4.34
N GLY A 54 9.84 -8.75 -4.56
CA GLY A 54 8.58 -9.10 -3.92
C GLY A 54 8.72 -9.15 -2.40
N ARG A 55 9.78 -9.80 -1.91
CA ARG A 55 10.12 -9.85 -0.49
C ARG A 55 10.28 -8.46 0.11
N LEU A 56 10.99 -7.55 -0.57
CA LEU A 56 11.23 -6.19 -0.09
C LEU A 56 9.92 -5.39 0.00
N PHE A 57 9.11 -5.37 -1.06
CA PHE A 57 7.81 -4.67 -1.06
C PHE A 57 6.85 -5.23 0.00
N SER A 58 6.80 -6.54 0.17
CA SER A 58 5.99 -7.17 1.22
C SER A 58 6.52 -6.90 2.63
N LEU A 59 7.82 -6.64 2.80
CA LEU A 59 8.37 -6.20 4.09
C LEU A 59 7.87 -4.80 4.47
N TYR A 60 7.89 -3.87 3.50
CA TYR A 60 7.32 -2.52 3.69
C TYR A 60 5.83 -2.60 4.00
N GLN A 61 5.10 -3.45 3.27
CA GLN A 61 3.68 -3.68 3.51
C GLN A 61 3.41 -4.24 4.91
N ALA A 62 4.22 -5.19 5.36
CA ALA A 62 4.11 -5.77 6.70
C ALA A 62 4.38 -4.73 7.80
N GLY A 63 5.38 -3.87 7.62
CA GLY A 63 5.63 -2.73 8.50
C GLY A 63 4.48 -1.74 8.54
N ALA A 64 3.92 -1.35 7.39
CA ALA A 64 2.78 -0.45 7.31
C ALA A 64 1.53 -1.05 7.97
N SER A 65 1.33 -2.37 7.85
CA SER A 65 0.19 -3.09 8.44
C SER A 65 0.23 -3.06 9.97
N LEU A 66 1.39 -2.85 10.61
CA LEU A 66 1.49 -2.74 12.06
C LEU A 66 0.64 -1.62 12.66
N LEU A 67 0.41 -0.55 11.89
CA LEU A 67 -0.41 0.60 12.30
C LEU A 67 -1.92 0.27 12.33
N LEU A 68 -2.33 -0.84 11.71
CA LEU A 68 -3.72 -1.26 11.57
C LEU A 68 -4.08 -2.31 12.63
N PHE A 69 -4.30 -1.86 13.87
CA PHE A 69 -4.62 -2.75 14.99
C PHE A 69 -6.08 -3.25 14.95
N PRO A 70 -6.39 -4.51 15.30
CA PRO A 70 -5.44 -5.58 15.69
C PRO A 70 -5.00 -6.48 14.54
N LEU A 71 -5.83 -6.64 13.51
CA LEU A 71 -5.63 -7.65 12.46
C LEU A 71 -4.42 -7.36 11.58
N GLY A 72 -4.20 -6.09 11.21
CA GLY A 72 -3.04 -5.68 10.44
C GLY A 72 -1.75 -5.83 11.24
N THR A 73 -1.79 -5.57 12.55
CA THR A 73 -0.65 -5.80 13.43
C THR A 73 -0.25 -7.26 13.48
N ALA A 74 -1.20 -8.19 13.65
CA ALA A 74 -0.90 -9.61 13.60
C ALA A 74 -0.27 -10.01 12.26
N ALA A 75 -0.92 -9.67 11.14
CA ALA A 75 -0.41 -9.97 9.79
C ALA A 75 0.97 -9.34 9.52
N GLY A 76 1.18 -8.10 9.98
CA GLY A 76 2.44 -7.38 9.87
C GLY A 76 3.57 -8.04 10.65
N ILE A 77 3.32 -8.44 11.90
CA ILE A 77 4.31 -9.16 12.71
C ILE A 77 4.69 -10.49 12.03
N PHE A 78 3.71 -11.28 11.60
CA PHE A 78 3.97 -12.54 10.90
C PHE A 78 4.79 -12.32 9.62
N GLY A 79 4.41 -11.33 8.81
CA GLY A 79 5.13 -10.97 7.60
C GLY A 79 6.58 -10.56 7.89
N LEU A 80 6.80 -9.70 8.87
CA LEU A 80 8.15 -9.25 9.26
C LEU A 80 9.02 -10.41 9.75
N ILE A 81 8.49 -11.31 10.58
CA ILE A 81 9.24 -12.46 11.09
C ILE A 81 9.57 -13.40 9.93
N TYR A 82 8.58 -13.81 9.15
CA TYR A 82 8.76 -14.85 8.14
C TYR A 82 9.63 -14.41 6.96
N LEU A 83 9.46 -13.16 6.49
CA LEU A 83 10.24 -12.62 5.38
C LEU A 83 11.68 -12.23 5.76
N ASN A 84 12.00 -12.16 7.06
CA ASN A 84 13.36 -11.91 7.54
C ASN A 84 14.13 -13.17 7.93
N ARG A 85 13.47 -14.32 8.08
CA ARG A 85 14.16 -15.60 8.35
C ARG A 85 15.24 -15.86 7.31
N GLN A 86 16.36 -16.43 7.76
CA GLN A 86 17.51 -16.72 6.90
C GLN A 86 17.13 -17.67 5.76
N ASP A 87 16.34 -18.71 6.06
CA ASP A 87 15.85 -19.67 5.07
C ASP A 87 15.08 -18.98 3.95
N THR A 88 14.14 -18.10 4.31
CA THR A 88 13.35 -17.30 3.36
C THR A 88 14.24 -16.36 2.57
N ARG A 89 15.21 -15.69 3.21
CA ARG A 89 16.16 -14.81 2.52
C ARG A 89 17.03 -15.56 1.52
N MET A 90 17.44 -16.79 1.82
CA MET A 90 18.22 -17.62 0.90
C MET A 90 17.38 -18.09 -0.29
N TYR A 91 16.12 -18.47 -0.07
CA TYR A 91 15.20 -18.85 -1.14
C TYR A 91 15.14 -17.80 -2.28
N PHE A 92 15.04 -16.52 -1.92
CA PHE A 92 14.96 -15.42 -2.89
C PHE A 92 16.31 -14.98 -3.50
N LYS A 93 17.46 -15.47 -2.99
CA LYS A 93 18.79 -15.17 -3.54
C LYS A 93 19.29 -16.21 -4.54
N ILE A 94 18.68 -17.39 -4.55
CA ILE A 94 19.07 -18.53 -5.39
C ILE A 94 18.35 -18.48 -6.75
N LEU A 95 17.24 -17.75 -6.84
CA LEU A 95 16.40 -17.50 -8.02
C LEU A 95 16.70 -16.14 -8.67
#